data_AF-A0A0S3RTG2-F1
#
_entry.id   AF-A0A0S3RTG2-F1
#
_cell.length_a   1.000
_cell.length_b   1.000
_cell.length_c   1.000
_cell.angle_alpha   90.00
_cell.angle_beta   90.00
_cell.angle_gamma   90.00
#
_symmetry.space_group_name_H-M   'P 1'
#
loop_
_entity.id
_entity.type
_entity.pdbx_description
1 polymer ?
#
loop_
_entity_poly.entity_id
_entity_poly.type
_entity_poly.pdbx_seq_one_letter_code
_entity_poly.pdbx_strand_id
1 'polypeptide(L)'
;MNSMRVLWKMNRSMVWNLFKLIFLWITFFNLATRQATAAVQLNRYCSEERNNDNSTSQANLRTLLSSLSSNASAKGFYINTVPDTDSFDSDTVYGLFMCRGDLLACEDCVADATQSLSSDTNCSLSKSSVIWYDECMVRYSDHSFFSTMNTTPGYYICNVANISSDPSRFMSLLDDTMKQTAKEASGSSNRYFAKQENLAEAQTLYCLAQCTQDLSLQQCLDCLYSAIPNIPYWCDGKQGGRGLLPSCNIRYELYPFYRVTDEGPKGPVPETNYTNRDSEYSEDPGYISHNCSNKKLEADFQSNLRTLLFDLSSNATTSRYGFQTHEGTAYGLFRCRMDIHPHLCEQCIKNARDKITSDCGLASAEAVIWYNHCWLRYSDRNFFSAVETSPRFGNLNISNTSPIQSSVAYELSTQLAKVAYMTGDTENKFLTDESLRLNNEQRVFILGQCSSDLSSTGCSGCLSGMIGTAIPWSSLGSVGGRVLYPSCILRFELFRFYNLTPTTPSPPPPSPSAPPPSSPGFSISIHYDSHANKRKDNDSRRY
;
A
#
# COMPACT_ATOMS: atom_id res chain seq x y z
N MET A 1 60.30 -37.32 -7.28
CA MET A 1 58.93 -37.32 -6.68
C MET A 1 58.92 -36.27 -5.59
N ASN A 2 58.86 -34.98 -5.93
CA ASN A 2 57.64 -34.23 -6.25
C ASN A 2 56.54 -34.37 -5.20
N SER A 3 56.29 -33.23 -4.54
CA SER A 3 55.03 -32.80 -3.93
C SER A 3 54.44 -33.68 -2.84
N MET A 4 54.62 -33.30 -1.56
CA MET A 4 53.66 -33.44 -0.45
C MET A 4 54.41 -33.33 0.89
N ARG A 5 54.56 -32.10 1.42
CA ARG A 5 54.69 -31.77 2.86
C ARG A 5 54.96 -30.27 3.04
N VAL A 6 54.13 -29.45 2.43
CA VAL A 6 53.91 -28.08 2.88
C VAL A 6 52.41 -28.01 3.13
N LEU A 7 52.02 -27.50 4.30
CA LEU A 7 50.66 -27.37 4.88
C LEU A 7 50.50 -28.24 6.12
N TRP A 8 50.97 -27.74 7.27
CA TRP A 8 50.23 -27.72 8.54
C TRP A 8 51.11 -27.14 9.66
N LYS A 9 51.20 -25.81 9.69
CA LYS A 9 51.47 -25.05 10.92
C LYS A 9 50.53 -23.84 10.91
N MET A 10 49.23 -24.11 10.83
CA MET A 10 48.24 -23.08 11.12
C MET A 10 48.32 -22.79 12.62
N ASN A 11 48.74 -21.58 12.94
CA ASN A 11 48.86 -21.06 14.30
C ASN A 11 47.50 -21.23 15.01
N ARG A 12 47.46 -21.86 16.19
CA ARG A 12 46.20 -22.10 16.96
C ARG A 12 45.39 -20.82 17.16
N SER A 13 46.07 -19.68 17.28
CA SER A 13 45.45 -18.34 17.35
C SER A 13 44.68 -17.96 16.08
N MET A 14 45.22 -18.30 14.90
CA MET A 14 44.62 -17.97 13.60
C MET A 14 43.38 -18.82 13.31
N VAL A 15 43.38 -20.09 13.73
CA VAL A 15 42.20 -20.97 13.67
C VAL A 15 41.09 -20.43 14.58
N TRP A 16 41.42 -20.02 15.81
CA TRP A 16 40.44 -19.48 16.75
C TRP A 16 39.81 -18.16 16.28
N ASN A 17 40.61 -17.28 15.65
CA ASN A 17 40.10 -16.05 15.04
C ASN A 17 39.21 -16.31 13.83
N LEU A 18 39.51 -17.33 13.02
CA LEU A 18 38.67 -17.74 11.89
C LEU A 18 37.32 -18.29 12.37
N PHE A 19 37.29 -19.09 13.44
CA PHE A 19 36.05 -19.56 14.06
C PHE A 19 35.20 -18.42 14.62
N LYS A 20 35.82 -17.40 15.26
CA LYS A 20 35.09 -16.20 15.73
C LYS A 20 34.52 -15.38 14.57
N LEU A 21 35.27 -15.24 13.49
CA LEU A 21 34.80 -14.54 12.28
C LEU A 21 33.65 -15.29 11.60
N ILE A 22 33.72 -16.62 11.52
CA ILE A 22 32.63 -17.46 10.98
C ILE A 22 31.40 -17.36 11.89
N PHE A 23 31.55 -17.39 13.22
CA PHE A 23 30.43 -17.26 14.15
C PHE A 23 29.80 -15.86 14.06
N LEU A 24 30.63 -14.80 13.98
CA LEU A 24 30.18 -13.43 13.73
C LEU A 24 29.45 -13.31 12.39
N TRP A 25 29.97 -13.91 11.32
CA TRP A 25 29.32 -13.96 10.01
C TRP A 25 28.00 -14.71 10.04
N ILE A 26 27.92 -15.86 10.71
CA ILE A 26 26.67 -16.62 10.87
C ILE A 26 25.66 -15.80 11.68
N THR A 27 26.07 -15.11 12.75
CA THR A 27 25.17 -14.22 13.49
C THR A 27 24.73 -13.01 12.65
N PHE A 28 25.61 -12.46 11.82
CA PHE A 28 25.31 -11.32 10.93
C PHE A 28 24.40 -11.74 9.75
N PHE A 29 24.60 -12.94 9.19
CA PHE A 29 23.76 -13.49 8.13
C PHE A 29 22.36 -13.87 8.65
N ASN A 30 22.24 -14.36 9.89
CA ASN A 30 20.94 -14.60 10.54
C ASN A 30 20.24 -13.29 10.95
N LEU A 31 20.98 -12.21 11.22
CA LEU A 31 20.40 -10.86 11.42
C LEU A 31 19.96 -10.23 10.10
N ALA A 32 20.65 -10.51 8.99
CA ALA A 32 20.38 -9.91 7.69
C ALA A 32 19.16 -10.48 6.94
N THR A 33 18.52 -11.54 7.45
CA THR A 33 17.36 -12.17 6.80
C THR A 33 16.01 -11.92 7.49
N ARG A 34 15.97 -11.28 8.67
CA ARG A 34 14.70 -10.83 9.29
C ARG A 34 14.43 -9.38 8.93
N GLN A 35 13.84 -9.16 7.76
CA GLN A 35 13.25 -7.88 7.43
C GLN A 35 11.90 -7.83 8.15
N ALA A 36 11.86 -7.16 9.32
CA ALA A 36 10.65 -6.99 10.09
C ALA A 36 9.61 -6.24 9.23
N THR A 37 8.55 -6.93 8.82
CA THR A 37 7.32 -6.27 8.43
C THR A 37 6.76 -5.67 9.71
N ALA A 38 6.87 -4.35 9.87
CA ALA A 38 6.37 -3.66 11.07
C ALA A 38 4.90 -4.06 11.30
N ALA A 39 4.62 -4.70 12.44
CA ALA A 39 3.28 -5.13 12.78
C ALA A 39 2.37 -3.90 12.95
N VAL A 40 1.15 -3.96 12.43
CA VAL A 40 0.24 -2.80 12.43
C VAL A 40 -0.56 -2.79 13.73
N GLN A 41 -0.21 -1.89 14.65
CA GLN A 41 -0.99 -1.68 15.88
C GLN A 41 -2.36 -1.10 15.53
N LEU A 42 -3.43 -1.76 15.96
CA LEU A 42 -4.81 -1.36 15.71
C LEU A 42 -5.35 -0.47 16.83
N ASN A 43 -5.19 -0.91 18.08
CA ASN A 43 -5.57 -0.15 19.27
C ASN A 43 -4.88 -0.69 20.52
N ARG A 44 -4.92 0.11 21.60
CA ARG A 44 -4.40 -0.26 22.90
C ARG A 44 -5.25 0.38 24.00
N TYR A 45 -5.50 -0.39 25.05
CA TYR A 45 -6.12 0.09 26.27
C TYR A 45 -5.27 -0.25 27.48
N CYS A 46 -5.12 0.70 28.39
CA CYS A 46 -4.37 0.56 29.63
C CYS A 46 -5.22 1.15 30.77
N SER A 47 -5.44 0.37 31.83
CA SER A 47 -6.35 0.75 32.91
C SER A 47 -5.87 2.00 33.65
N GLU A 48 -6.82 2.79 34.15
CA GLU A 48 -6.51 3.96 34.99
C GLU A 48 -5.89 3.57 36.33
N GLU A 49 -6.25 2.39 36.86
CA GLU A 49 -5.61 1.88 38.08
C GLU A 49 -4.16 1.50 37.81
N ARG A 50 -3.25 1.98 38.67
CA ARG A 50 -1.81 1.88 38.49
C ARG A 50 -1.13 1.19 39.66
N ASN A 51 -0.07 0.48 39.34
CA ASN A 51 0.92 0.00 40.27
C ASN A 51 1.90 1.13 40.64
N ASN A 52 2.50 1.03 41.83
CA ASN A 52 3.58 1.92 42.22
C ASN A 52 4.81 1.69 41.34
N ASP A 53 5.54 2.76 41.04
CA ASP A 53 6.79 2.65 40.28
C ASP A 53 7.84 1.86 41.08
N ASN A 54 8.61 1.02 40.40
CA ASN A 54 9.55 0.06 40.99
C ASN A 54 8.94 -0.93 42.01
N SER A 55 7.64 -1.22 41.89
CA SER A 55 6.99 -2.29 42.67
C SER A 55 7.37 -3.70 42.18
N THR A 56 7.19 -4.70 43.03
CA THR A 56 7.29 -6.13 42.67
C THR A 56 6.33 -6.46 41.52
N SER A 57 5.08 -5.94 41.55
CA SER A 57 4.12 -6.03 40.44
C SER A 57 4.70 -5.57 39.09
N GLN A 58 5.45 -4.45 39.05
CA GLN A 58 6.08 -3.97 37.82
C GLN A 58 7.18 -4.92 37.32
N ALA A 59 7.98 -5.49 38.24
CA ALA A 59 8.99 -6.49 37.90
C ALA A 59 8.37 -7.80 37.40
N ASN A 60 7.27 -8.24 38.02
CA ASN A 60 6.50 -9.41 37.63
C ASN A 60 5.86 -9.23 36.25
N LEU A 61 5.33 -8.04 35.96
CA LEU A 61 4.83 -7.69 34.62
C LEU A 61 5.92 -7.75 33.55
N ARG A 62 7.11 -7.21 33.81
CA ARG A 62 8.25 -7.31 32.87
C ARG A 62 8.64 -8.77 32.61
N THR A 63 8.68 -9.58 33.65
CA THR A 63 8.93 -11.03 33.56
C THR A 63 7.85 -11.73 32.72
N LEU A 64 6.58 -11.40 32.95
CA LEU A 64 5.45 -11.93 32.21
C LEU A 64 5.55 -11.58 30.71
N LEU A 65 5.74 -10.30 30.37
CA LEU A 65 5.83 -9.85 28.98
C LEU A 65 7.01 -10.50 28.23
N SER A 66 8.16 -10.65 28.89
CA SER A 66 9.31 -11.38 28.33
C SER A 66 8.99 -12.87 28.09
N SER A 67 8.29 -13.51 29.03
CA SER A 67 7.84 -14.90 28.89
C SER A 67 6.84 -15.09 27.74
N LEU A 68 5.90 -14.15 27.57
CA LEU A 68 4.95 -14.17 26.45
C LEU A 68 5.69 -14.05 25.10
N SER A 69 6.58 -13.07 24.96
CA SER A 69 7.36 -12.87 23.73
C SER A 69 8.21 -14.09 23.35
N SER A 70 8.94 -14.66 24.32
CA SER A 70 9.79 -15.85 24.09
C SER A 70 9.02 -17.11 23.71
N ASN A 71 7.76 -17.26 24.15
CA ASN A 71 6.93 -18.42 23.80
C ASN A 71 6.25 -18.28 22.43
N ALA A 72 6.18 -17.08 21.87
CA ALA A 72 5.51 -16.83 20.58
C ALA A 72 6.17 -17.55 19.40
N SER A 73 7.47 -17.89 19.50
CA SER A 73 8.17 -18.66 18.48
C SER A 73 7.70 -20.12 18.34
N ALA A 74 6.96 -20.65 19.32
CA ALA A 74 6.53 -22.04 19.35
C ALA A 74 5.01 -22.21 19.48
N LYS A 75 4.27 -21.16 19.83
CA LYS A 75 2.85 -21.22 20.17
C LYS A 75 2.09 -20.07 19.51
N GLY A 76 0.91 -20.34 18.95
CA GLY A 76 -0.04 -19.31 18.50
C GLY A 76 -0.98 -18.81 19.60
N PHE A 77 -0.99 -19.48 20.76
CA PHE A 77 -1.71 -19.07 21.95
C PHE A 77 -0.95 -19.52 23.19
N TYR A 78 -0.81 -18.64 24.18
CA TYR A 78 -0.11 -18.96 25.41
C TYR A 78 -0.65 -18.11 26.55
N ILE A 79 -0.91 -18.76 27.68
CA ILE A 79 -1.27 -18.14 28.96
C ILE A 79 -0.10 -18.32 29.92
N ASN A 80 0.18 -17.33 30.75
CA ASN A 80 1.19 -17.43 31.80
C ASN A 80 0.78 -16.64 33.05
N THR A 81 1.27 -17.10 34.19
CA THR A 81 1.09 -16.45 35.49
C THR A 81 2.46 -16.28 36.12
N VAL A 82 2.77 -15.07 36.56
CA VAL A 82 3.93 -14.80 37.42
C VAL A 82 3.41 -14.62 38.84
N PRO A 83 3.51 -15.65 39.69
CA PRO A 83 3.00 -15.59 41.06
C PRO A 83 3.87 -14.70 41.93
N ASP A 84 3.25 -14.08 42.93
CA ASP A 84 3.96 -13.51 44.05
C ASP A 84 4.47 -14.61 45.00
N THR A 85 5.65 -14.41 45.57
CA THR A 85 6.23 -15.28 46.58
C THR A 85 5.88 -14.84 48.00
N ASP A 86 5.41 -13.60 48.21
CA ASP A 86 5.05 -13.06 49.52
C ASP A 86 3.52 -12.91 49.68
N SER A 87 2.98 -13.27 50.85
CA SER A 87 1.55 -13.57 51.03
C SER A 87 0.65 -12.40 51.45
N PHE A 88 1.13 -11.17 51.43
CA PHE A 88 0.47 -10.03 52.10
C PHE A 88 -0.26 -9.06 51.15
N ASP A 89 0.12 -9.00 49.88
CA ASP A 89 -0.57 -8.27 48.82
C ASP A 89 -0.25 -9.01 47.53
N SER A 90 -1.22 -9.49 46.74
CA SER A 90 -0.86 -10.39 45.63
C SER A 90 -0.27 -9.60 44.45
N ASP A 91 1.06 -9.49 44.36
CA ASP A 91 1.77 -8.95 43.19
C ASP A 91 1.75 -9.92 41.97
N THR A 92 0.78 -10.83 41.95
CA THR A 92 0.64 -11.85 40.90
C THR A 92 0.11 -11.21 39.63
N VAL A 93 0.75 -11.50 38.50
CA VAL A 93 0.33 -10.97 37.19
C VAL A 93 -0.01 -12.12 36.26
N TYR A 94 -1.15 -12.01 35.58
CA TYR A 94 -1.68 -12.95 34.62
C TYR A 94 -1.60 -12.35 33.23
N GLY A 95 -1.23 -13.16 32.23
CA GLY A 95 -1.19 -12.67 30.86
C GLY A 95 -1.38 -13.76 29.82
N LEU A 96 -1.75 -13.32 28.63
CA LEU A 96 -1.81 -14.18 27.46
C LEU A 96 -1.43 -13.43 26.20
N PHE A 97 -1.09 -14.19 25.17
CA PHE A 97 -1.16 -13.72 23.79
C PHE A 97 -1.99 -14.66 22.93
N MET A 98 -2.56 -14.13 21.86
CA MET A 98 -3.27 -14.87 20.83
C MET A 98 -2.87 -14.33 19.47
N CYS A 99 -2.36 -15.20 18.61
CA CYS A 99 -2.08 -14.90 17.21
C CYS A 99 -3.31 -15.17 16.35
N ARG A 100 -3.39 -14.49 15.21
CA ARG A 100 -4.44 -14.76 14.24
C ARG A 100 -4.32 -16.20 13.72
N GLY A 101 -5.45 -16.90 13.64
CA GLY A 101 -5.47 -18.35 13.47
C GLY A 101 -4.99 -18.87 12.11
N ASP A 102 -4.85 -18.01 11.11
CA ASP A 102 -4.31 -18.32 9.77
C ASP A 102 -2.78 -18.12 9.65
N LEU A 103 -2.11 -17.66 10.71
CA LEU A 103 -0.68 -17.39 10.68
C LEU A 103 0.13 -18.57 11.22
N LEU A 104 1.15 -18.99 10.47
CA LEU A 104 2.14 -19.97 10.93
C LEU A 104 3.06 -19.43 12.04
N ALA A 105 3.31 -18.12 12.00
CA ALA A 105 4.27 -17.43 12.83
C ALA A 105 3.78 -16.01 13.09
N CYS A 106 4.01 -15.52 14.32
CA CYS A 106 3.53 -14.22 14.80
C CYS A 106 4.46 -13.66 15.88
N GLU A 107 5.65 -14.22 16.05
CA GLU A 107 6.55 -13.87 17.15
C GLU A 107 6.99 -12.42 17.09
N ASP A 108 7.17 -11.88 15.89
CA ASP A 108 7.52 -10.47 15.69
C ASP A 108 6.38 -9.56 16.17
N CYS A 109 5.12 -9.91 15.90
CA CYS A 109 3.96 -9.16 16.39
C CYS A 109 3.87 -9.20 17.92
N VAL A 110 4.05 -10.38 18.54
CA VAL A 110 4.00 -10.50 20.01
C VAL A 110 5.18 -9.76 20.65
N ALA A 111 6.36 -9.79 20.04
CA ALA A 111 7.51 -9.01 20.47
C ALA A 111 7.23 -7.50 20.41
N ASP A 112 6.70 -6.99 19.29
CA ASP A 112 6.33 -5.59 19.13
C ASP A 112 5.25 -5.16 20.13
N ALA A 113 4.24 -6.00 20.35
CA ALA A 113 3.16 -5.75 21.31
C ALA A 113 3.67 -5.69 22.75
N THR A 114 4.46 -6.67 23.17
CA THR A 114 5.05 -6.71 24.53
C THR A 114 6.07 -5.59 24.75
N GLN A 115 6.85 -5.23 23.73
CA GLN A 115 7.74 -4.08 23.75
C GLN A 115 6.97 -2.75 23.87
N SER A 116 5.84 -2.62 23.16
CA SER A 116 4.99 -1.44 23.23
C SER A 116 4.31 -1.29 24.58
N LEU A 117 3.83 -2.39 25.18
CA LEU A 117 3.26 -2.39 26.52
C LEU A 117 4.29 -2.05 27.61
N SER A 118 5.53 -2.52 27.47
CA SER A 118 6.59 -2.30 28.47
C SER A 118 7.24 -0.91 28.37
N SER A 119 7.30 -0.32 27.18
CA SER A 119 7.91 1.00 26.94
C SER A 119 6.95 2.17 27.14
N ASP A 120 5.64 1.96 26.99
CA ASP A 120 4.63 2.98 27.23
C ASP A 120 4.46 3.23 28.74
N THR A 121 4.65 4.47 29.19
CA THR A 121 4.56 4.83 30.61
C THR A 121 3.16 4.69 31.21
N ASN A 122 2.10 4.73 30.39
CA ASN A 122 0.76 4.42 30.86
C ASN A 122 0.60 2.93 31.10
N CYS A 123 0.92 2.13 30.10
CA CYS A 123 0.69 0.69 30.13
C CYS A 123 1.69 -0.06 31.01
N SER A 124 2.92 0.43 31.16
CA SER A 124 3.90 -0.21 32.04
C SER A 124 3.58 -0.06 33.53
N LEU A 125 2.70 0.87 33.88
CA LEU A 125 2.23 1.12 35.25
C LEU A 125 0.78 0.68 35.47
N SER A 126 -0.02 0.49 34.43
CA SER A 126 -1.40 0.02 34.57
C SER A 126 -1.47 -1.39 35.17
N LYS A 127 -2.53 -1.64 35.95
CA LYS A 127 -2.84 -2.97 36.51
C LYS A 127 -3.35 -3.96 35.47
N SER A 128 -4.00 -3.47 34.41
CA SER A 128 -4.40 -4.30 33.28
C SER A 128 -4.25 -3.55 31.96
N SER A 129 -4.01 -4.32 30.89
CA SER A 129 -3.97 -3.79 29.54
C SER A 129 -4.31 -4.85 28.52
N VAL A 130 -4.82 -4.40 27.38
CA VAL A 130 -4.95 -5.17 26.16
C VAL A 130 -4.46 -4.33 24.98
N ILE A 131 -3.67 -4.94 24.11
CA ILE A 131 -3.18 -4.35 22.86
C ILE A 131 -3.53 -5.28 21.71
N TRP A 132 -4.05 -4.70 20.63
CA TRP A 132 -4.43 -5.41 19.42
C TRP A 132 -3.60 -4.93 18.24
N TYR A 133 -3.01 -5.88 17.54
CA TYR A 133 -2.40 -5.74 16.22
C TYR A 133 -3.24 -6.49 15.19
N ASP A 134 -2.92 -6.35 13.91
CA ASP A 134 -3.57 -7.11 12.85
C ASP A 134 -3.32 -8.62 12.96
N GLU A 135 -2.12 -8.98 13.42
CA GLU A 135 -1.60 -10.34 13.46
C GLU A 135 -1.71 -11.01 14.84
N CYS A 136 -1.81 -10.22 15.93
CA CYS A 136 -1.85 -10.75 17.30
C CYS A 136 -2.53 -9.82 18.31
N MET A 137 -2.85 -10.37 19.48
CA MET A 137 -3.32 -9.65 20.66
C MET A 137 -2.50 -10.08 21.88
N VAL A 138 -2.16 -9.12 22.74
CA VAL A 138 -1.52 -9.38 24.05
C VAL A 138 -2.34 -8.71 25.14
N ARG A 139 -2.56 -9.44 26.24
CA ARG A 139 -3.35 -8.96 27.39
C ARG A 139 -2.68 -9.36 28.70
N TYR A 140 -2.70 -8.47 29.68
CA TYR A 140 -2.32 -8.79 31.06
C TYR A 140 -3.28 -8.15 32.08
N SER A 141 -3.29 -8.68 33.30
CA SER A 141 -4.02 -8.14 34.46
C SER A 141 -3.40 -8.63 35.77
N ASP A 142 -3.65 -7.89 36.86
CA ASP A 142 -3.43 -8.28 38.25
C ASP A 142 -4.47 -9.27 38.82
N HIS A 143 -5.56 -9.52 38.09
CA HIS A 143 -6.55 -10.55 38.42
C HIS A 143 -6.57 -11.64 37.35
N SER A 144 -6.87 -12.87 37.75
CA SER A 144 -7.04 -13.95 36.77
C SER A 144 -8.28 -13.68 35.91
N PHE A 145 -8.08 -13.68 34.59
CA PHE A 145 -9.16 -13.56 33.59
C PHE A 145 -9.24 -14.78 32.67
N PHE A 146 -8.49 -15.85 32.97
CA PHE A 146 -8.50 -17.06 32.16
C PHE A 146 -9.84 -17.78 32.25
N SER A 147 -10.24 -18.38 31.12
CA SER A 147 -11.51 -19.09 30.95
C SER A 147 -12.74 -18.25 31.35
N THR A 148 -12.59 -16.93 31.34
CA THR A 148 -13.63 -15.96 31.70
C THR A 148 -13.84 -15.01 30.53
N MET A 149 -15.04 -15.07 29.94
CA MET A 149 -15.40 -14.19 28.85
C MET A 149 -15.42 -12.74 29.31
N ASN A 150 -14.76 -11.86 28.57
CA ASN A 150 -14.81 -10.42 28.79
C ASN A 150 -14.90 -9.68 27.44
N THR A 151 -15.87 -8.77 27.33
CA THR A 151 -16.13 -7.95 26.15
C THR A 151 -15.67 -6.50 26.31
N THR A 152 -15.15 -6.11 27.49
CA THR A 152 -14.81 -4.73 27.83
C THR A 152 -13.35 -4.59 28.25
N PRO A 153 -12.60 -3.63 27.67
CA PRO A 153 -13.03 -2.62 26.69
C PRO A 153 -13.23 -3.20 25.29
N GLY A 154 -14.25 -2.73 24.57
CA GLY A 154 -14.47 -3.05 23.16
C GLY A 154 -14.10 -1.88 22.26
N TYR A 155 -13.46 -2.15 21.12
CA TYR A 155 -13.08 -1.14 20.14
C TYR A 155 -13.49 -1.56 18.73
N TYR A 156 -14.03 -0.61 17.96
CA TYR A 156 -14.50 -0.86 16.60
C TYR A 156 -13.76 0.04 15.61
N ILE A 157 -13.32 -0.55 14.51
CA ILE A 157 -12.60 0.14 13.44
C ILE A 157 -13.38 -0.12 12.16
N CYS A 158 -13.66 0.94 11.42
CA CYS A 158 -14.42 0.83 10.18
C CYS A 158 -13.55 1.16 8.97
N ASN A 159 -13.79 0.45 7.87
CA ASN A 159 -13.26 0.86 6.59
C ASN A 159 -13.81 2.26 6.24
N VAL A 160 -12.96 3.12 5.69
CA VAL A 160 -13.33 4.50 5.41
C VAL A 160 -14.35 4.55 4.26
N ALA A 161 -14.28 3.60 3.31
CA ALA A 161 -15.18 3.54 2.17
C ALA A 161 -16.55 2.91 2.48
N ASN A 162 -17.55 3.36 1.74
CA ASN A 162 -18.94 2.94 1.88
C ASN A 162 -19.35 1.96 0.78
N ILE A 163 -20.38 1.16 1.04
CA ILE A 163 -21.13 0.43 0.03
C ILE A 163 -21.95 1.43 -0.79
N SER A 164 -21.86 1.36 -2.13
CA SER A 164 -22.47 2.35 -3.02
C SER A 164 -23.91 2.02 -3.47
N SER A 165 -24.28 0.75 -3.57
CA SER A 165 -25.51 0.33 -4.26
C SER A 165 -26.67 -0.03 -3.32
N ASP A 166 -26.46 -0.98 -2.40
CA ASP A 166 -27.51 -1.46 -1.49
C ASP A 166 -26.93 -1.78 -0.10
N PRO A 167 -26.68 -0.73 0.73
CA PRO A 167 -26.10 -0.91 2.06
C PRO A 167 -26.94 -1.80 2.96
N SER A 168 -28.28 -1.66 2.94
CA SER A 168 -29.17 -2.42 3.82
C SER A 168 -29.11 -3.92 3.54
N ARG A 169 -29.17 -4.32 2.27
CA ARG A 169 -29.05 -5.73 1.89
C ARG A 169 -27.65 -6.28 2.21
N PHE A 170 -26.62 -5.48 1.97
CA PHE A 170 -25.25 -5.86 2.33
C PHE A 170 -25.13 -6.11 3.84
N MET A 171 -25.63 -5.21 4.68
CA MET A 171 -25.54 -5.36 6.15
C MET A 171 -26.33 -6.58 6.65
N SER A 172 -27.48 -6.90 6.05
CA SER A 172 -28.21 -8.13 6.37
C SER A 172 -27.41 -9.38 6.04
N LEU A 173 -26.82 -9.45 4.83
CA LEU A 173 -25.99 -10.58 4.42
C LEU A 173 -24.73 -10.71 5.27
N LEU A 174 -24.12 -9.57 5.63
CA LEU A 174 -22.96 -9.51 6.51
C LEU A 174 -23.29 -10.11 7.89
N ASP A 175 -24.40 -9.71 8.50
CA ASP A 175 -24.84 -10.23 9.80
C ASP A 175 -25.01 -11.76 9.79
N ASP A 176 -25.71 -12.28 8.78
CA ASP A 176 -25.89 -13.73 8.61
C ASP A 176 -24.56 -14.46 8.40
N THR A 177 -23.70 -13.92 7.54
CA THR A 177 -22.39 -14.52 7.23
C THR A 177 -21.47 -14.49 8.45
N MET A 178 -21.47 -13.39 9.22
CA MET A 178 -20.68 -13.25 10.44
C MET A 178 -21.16 -14.18 11.55
N LYS A 179 -22.48 -14.36 11.72
CA LYS A 179 -23.03 -15.34 12.69
C LYS A 179 -22.64 -16.76 12.33
N GLN A 180 -22.71 -17.14 11.06
CA GLN A 180 -22.24 -18.45 10.61
C GLN A 180 -20.73 -18.61 10.87
N THR A 181 -19.93 -17.61 10.52
CA THR A 181 -18.47 -17.60 10.74
C THR A 181 -18.14 -17.75 12.23
N ALA A 182 -18.87 -17.05 13.10
CA ALA A 182 -18.71 -17.14 14.55
C ALA A 182 -19.07 -18.51 15.13
N LYS A 183 -20.13 -19.14 14.62
CA LYS A 183 -20.51 -20.50 15.03
C LYS A 183 -19.41 -21.50 14.71
N GLU A 184 -18.88 -21.48 13.49
CA GLU A 184 -17.77 -22.35 13.08
C GLU A 184 -16.49 -22.08 13.88
N ALA A 185 -16.15 -20.80 14.10
CA ALA A 185 -15.01 -20.40 14.93
C ALA A 185 -15.14 -20.93 16.36
N SER A 186 -16.32 -20.85 16.96
CA SER A 186 -16.54 -21.37 18.31
C SER A 186 -16.35 -22.88 18.40
N GLY A 187 -16.67 -23.62 17.35
CA GLY A 187 -16.54 -25.08 17.29
C GLY A 187 -15.14 -25.58 16.93
N SER A 188 -14.27 -24.73 16.38
CA SER A 188 -12.94 -25.13 15.94
C SER A 188 -11.94 -25.26 17.09
N SER A 189 -10.89 -26.07 16.88
CA SER A 189 -9.89 -26.37 17.91
C SER A 189 -9.05 -25.16 18.32
N ASN A 190 -8.78 -24.24 17.39
CA ASN A 190 -8.03 -23.00 17.63
C ASN A 190 -8.93 -21.77 17.85
N ARG A 191 -10.25 -21.97 18.00
CA ARG A 191 -11.27 -20.93 18.17
C ARG A 191 -11.27 -19.87 17.06
N TYR A 192 -10.90 -20.27 15.84
CA TYR A 192 -10.77 -19.41 14.67
C TYR A 192 -11.55 -19.98 13.50
N PHE A 193 -12.16 -19.12 12.70
CA PHE A 193 -12.69 -19.47 11.39
C PHE A 193 -12.74 -18.24 10.47
N ALA A 194 -12.57 -18.48 9.17
CA ALA A 194 -12.74 -17.47 8.15
C ALA A 194 -13.58 -18.01 7.00
N LYS A 195 -14.40 -17.16 6.40
CA LYS A 195 -15.37 -17.51 5.38
C LYS A 195 -15.39 -16.46 4.26
N GLN A 196 -15.55 -16.95 3.03
CA GLN A 196 -15.83 -16.11 1.86
C GLN A 196 -17.30 -16.29 1.46
N GLU A 197 -17.95 -15.22 1.06
CA GLU A 197 -19.30 -15.22 0.50
C GLU A 197 -19.32 -14.40 -0.79
N ASN A 198 -19.86 -14.97 -1.87
CA ASN A 198 -19.89 -14.27 -3.16
C ASN A 198 -21.02 -13.24 -3.17
N LEU A 199 -20.71 -12.04 -3.63
CA LEU A 199 -21.65 -10.94 -3.78
C LEU A 199 -21.98 -10.70 -5.26
N ALA A 200 -22.83 -9.71 -5.52
CA ALA A 200 -23.06 -9.21 -6.88
C ALA A 200 -21.77 -8.57 -7.47
N GLU A 201 -21.75 -8.37 -8.79
CA GLU A 201 -20.68 -7.63 -9.49
C GLU A 201 -19.25 -8.21 -9.30
N ALA A 202 -19.14 -9.53 -9.12
CA ALA A 202 -17.87 -10.23 -8.89
C ALA A 202 -17.11 -9.76 -7.64
N GLN A 203 -17.82 -9.18 -6.66
CA GLN A 203 -17.28 -8.88 -5.34
C GLN A 203 -17.37 -10.11 -4.44
N THR A 204 -16.48 -10.20 -3.46
CA THR A 204 -16.45 -11.28 -2.47
C THR A 204 -16.36 -10.65 -1.08
N LEU A 205 -17.26 -11.05 -0.19
CA LEU A 205 -17.22 -10.71 1.22
C LEU A 205 -16.29 -11.68 1.95
N TYR A 206 -15.29 -11.15 2.63
CA TYR A 206 -14.35 -11.90 3.46
C TYR A 206 -14.70 -11.65 4.92
N CYS A 207 -14.93 -12.72 5.70
CA CYS A 207 -15.30 -12.67 7.10
C CYS A 207 -14.35 -13.51 7.94
N LEU A 208 -14.03 -13.05 9.15
CA LEU A 208 -13.20 -13.74 10.14
C LEU A 208 -13.80 -13.56 11.53
N ALA A 209 -13.80 -14.64 12.30
CA ALA A 209 -14.15 -14.63 13.71
C ALA A 209 -13.11 -15.44 14.51
N GLN A 210 -12.71 -14.92 15.68
CA GLN A 210 -11.75 -15.59 16.54
C GLN A 210 -11.97 -15.30 18.03
N CYS A 211 -11.77 -16.29 18.90
CA CYS A 211 -11.74 -16.13 20.36
C CYS A 211 -10.42 -16.59 20.97
N THR A 212 -10.15 -16.16 22.21
CA THR A 212 -9.05 -16.73 23.00
C THR A 212 -9.33 -18.22 23.30
N GLN A 213 -8.29 -19.04 23.22
CA GLN A 213 -8.46 -20.51 23.21
C GLN A 213 -8.77 -21.10 24.59
N ASP A 214 -8.59 -20.31 25.66
CA ASP A 214 -8.94 -20.65 27.04
C ASP A 214 -10.45 -20.65 27.32
N LEU A 215 -11.27 -20.14 26.40
CA LEU A 215 -12.72 -20.13 26.53
C LEU A 215 -13.36 -21.47 26.13
N SER A 216 -14.47 -21.79 26.80
CA SER A 216 -15.38 -22.83 26.34
C SER A 216 -16.03 -22.46 25.00
N LEU A 217 -16.62 -23.44 24.31
CA LEU A 217 -17.33 -23.22 23.04
C LEU A 217 -18.42 -22.15 23.22
N GLN A 218 -19.23 -22.28 24.28
CA GLN A 218 -20.35 -21.36 24.53
C GLN A 218 -19.85 -19.95 24.83
N GLN A 219 -18.84 -19.78 25.69
CA GLN A 219 -18.27 -18.47 26.00
C GLN A 219 -17.65 -17.80 24.76
N CYS A 220 -17.01 -18.57 23.87
CA CYS A 220 -16.52 -18.03 22.62
C CYS A 220 -17.66 -17.56 21.72
N LEU A 221 -18.70 -18.38 21.55
CA LEU A 221 -19.86 -18.02 20.74
C LEU A 221 -20.57 -16.78 21.28
N ASP A 222 -20.79 -16.71 22.59
CA ASP A 222 -21.43 -15.58 23.26
C ASP A 222 -20.62 -14.29 23.09
N CYS A 223 -19.28 -14.37 23.16
CA CYS A 223 -18.42 -13.22 22.92
C CYS A 223 -18.57 -12.71 21.47
N LEU A 224 -18.47 -13.61 20.50
CA LEU A 224 -18.58 -13.25 19.08
C LEU A 224 -19.98 -12.70 18.75
N TYR A 225 -21.04 -13.30 19.31
CA TYR A 225 -22.41 -12.82 19.16
C TYR A 225 -22.67 -11.51 19.91
N SER A 226 -21.85 -11.16 20.91
CA SER A 226 -21.87 -9.82 21.50
C SER A 226 -21.17 -8.80 20.61
N ALA A 227 -20.15 -9.22 19.85
CA ALA A 227 -19.40 -8.33 18.97
C ALA A 227 -20.16 -7.94 17.69
N ILE A 228 -20.87 -8.89 17.06
CA ILE A 228 -21.51 -8.73 15.75
C ILE A 228 -22.61 -7.65 15.72
N PRO A 229 -23.56 -7.58 16.67
CA PRO A 229 -24.66 -6.60 16.65
C PRO A 229 -24.20 -5.15 16.80
N ASN A 230 -22.95 -4.91 17.21
CA ASN A 230 -22.37 -3.58 17.28
C ASN A 230 -21.83 -3.10 15.92
N ILE A 231 -21.65 -3.98 14.92
CA ILE A 231 -21.20 -3.58 13.58
C ILE A 231 -22.15 -2.54 12.96
N PRO A 232 -23.48 -2.75 12.89
CA PRO A 232 -24.38 -1.73 12.36
C PRO A 232 -24.40 -0.42 13.14
N TYR A 233 -24.00 -0.42 14.42
CA TYR A 233 -23.91 0.81 15.20
C TYR A 233 -22.65 1.62 14.84
N TRP A 234 -21.50 0.97 14.68
CA TRP A 234 -20.22 1.64 14.46
C TRP A 234 -19.86 1.81 12.98
N CYS A 235 -20.17 0.80 12.14
CA CYS A 235 -19.71 0.67 10.77
C CYS A 235 -20.87 0.51 9.78
N ASP A 236 -21.99 1.21 10.03
CA ASP A 236 -23.16 1.14 9.14
C ASP A 236 -22.81 1.50 7.68
N GLY A 237 -23.23 0.66 6.76
CA GLY A 237 -22.98 0.81 5.32
C GLY A 237 -21.50 0.81 4.90
N LYS A 238 -20.56 0.43 5.79
CA LYS A 238 -19.14 0.37 5.47
C LYS A 238 -18.78 -0.93 4.78
N GLN A 239 -17.88 -0.86 3.79
CA GLN A 239 -17.42 -2.04 3.05
C GLN A 239 -16.56 -3.00 3.89
N GLY A 240 -16.14 -2.57 5.08
CA GLY A 240 -15.32 -3.34 5.98
C GLY A 240 -15.37 -2.79 7.40
N GLY A 241 -15.03 -3.64 8.35
CA GLY A 241 -15.06 -3.30 9.76
C GLY A 241 -14.49 -4.38 10.66
N ARG A 242 -14.14 -3.98 11.88
CA ARG A 242 -13.55 -4.83 12.92
C ARG A 242 -14.23 -4.56 14.25
N GLY A 243 -14.45 -5.62 15.01
CA GLY A 243 -14.74 -5.56 16.44
C GLY A 243 -13.61 -6.22 17.22
N LEU A 244 -12.93 -5.47 18.08
CA LEU A 244 -11.80 -5.92 18.88
C LEU A 244 -12.22 -5.94 20.34
N LEU A 245 -12.45 -7.13 20.89
CA LEU A 245 -12.78 -7.34 22.30
C LEU A 245 -11.64 -8.08 23.02
N PRO A 246 -11.62 -8.08 24.36
CA PRO A 246 -10.55 -8.74 25.14
C PRO A 246 -10.58 -10.27 25.12
N SER A 247 -11.67 -10.87 24.67
CA SER A 247 -11.85 -12.33 24.57
C SER A 247 -12.13 -12.83 23.15
N CYS A 248 -12.46 -11.94 22.21
CA CYS A 248 -12.72 -12.30 20.83
C CYS A 248 -12.58 -11.11 19.88
N ASN A 249 -12.45 -11.39 18.59
CA ASN A 249 -12.47 -10.37 17.56
C ASN A 249 -13.22 -10.87 16.32
N ILE A 250 -13.73 -9.91 15.56
CA ILE A 250 -14.37 -10.11 14.27
C ILE A 250 -13.83 -9.13 13.25
N ARG A 251 -13.76 -9.54 11.98
CA ARG A 251 -13.38 -8.67 10.87
C ARG A 251 -14.13 -9.05 9.61
N TYR A 252 -14.52 -8.05 8.84
CA TYR A 252 -14.98 -8.22 7.48
C TYR A 252 -14.39 -7.15 6.54
N GLU A 253 -14.20 -7.51 5.28
CA GLU A 253 -13.77 -6.60 4.19
C GLU A 253 -14.26 -7.14 2.84
N LEU A 254 -14.24 -6.31 1.80
CA LEU A 254 -14.44 -6.71 0.40
C LEU A 254 -13.15 -7.08 -0.35
N TYR A 255 -12.04 -7.22 0.37
CA TYR A 255 -10.76 -7.67 -0.17
C TYR A 255 -10.16 -8.76 0.74
N PRO A 256 -9.31 -9.65 0.22
CA PRO A 256 -8.67 -10.69 1.02
C PRO A 256 -7.86 -10.10 2.19
N PHE A 257 -7.93 -10.69 3.39
CA PHE A 257 -7.10 -10.24 4.52
C PHE A 257 -6.67 -11.38 5.46
N TYR A 258 -6.83 -12.61 5.00
CA TYR A 258 -6.33 -13.79 5.68
C TYR A 258 -5.79 -14.77 4.64
N ARG A 259 -4.89 -15.65 5.07
CA ARG A 259 -4.36 -16.72 4.24
C ARG A 259 -5.37 -17.85 4.10
N VAL A 260 -5.58 -18.31 2.87
CA VAL A 260 -6.33 -19.55 2.59
C VAL A 260 -5.38 -20.74 2.52
N THR A 261 -4.13 -20.50 2.13
CA THR A 261 -3.05 -21.48 2.04
C THR A 261 -1.74 -20.86 2.49
N ASP A 262 -0.90 -21.64 3.16
CA ASP A 262 0.44 -21.21 3.60
C ASP A 262 1.53 -21.33 2.52
N GLU A 263 1.21 -21.97 1.40
CA GLU A 263 2.17 -22.08 0.30
C GLU A 263 2.31 -20.71 -0.40
N GLY A 264 3.52 -20.15 -0.31
CA GLY A 264 3.94 -19.06 -1.18
C GLY A 264 4.00 -19.51 -2.64
N PRO A 265 4.15 -18.56 -3.58
CA PRO A 265 4.16 -18.90 -4.99
C PRO A 265 5.32 -19.82 -5.37
N LYS A 266 4.95 -20.98 -5.93
CA LYS A 266 5.88 -21.92 -6.57
C LYS A 266 6.32 -21.32 -7.91
N GLY A 267 7.36 -20.50 -7.86
CA GLY A 267 7.94 -19.82 -9.02
C GLY A 267 7.32 -18.44 -9.31
N PRO A 268 7.57 -17.89 -10.50
CA PRO A 268 7.08 -16.58 -10.87
C PRO A 268 5.55 -16.53 -10.94
N VAL A 269 4.96 -15.50 -10.37
CA VAL A 269 3.54 -15.17 -10.55
C VAL A 269 3.30 -14.49 -11.90
N PRO A 270 2.11 -14.65 -12.51
CA PRO A 270 1.80 -14.02 -13.78
C PRO A 270 1.88 -12.49 -13.67
N GLU A 271 2.55 -11.87 -14.65
CA GLU A 271 2.56 -10.41 -14.83
C GLU A 271 1.35 -9.98 -15.66
N THR A 272 1.04 -8.69 -15.69
CA THR A 272 0.05 -8.16 -16.62
C THR A 272 0.56 -8.19 -18.05
N ASN A 273 -0.35 -8.44 -19.00
CA ASN A 273 -0.04 -8.44 -20.43
C ASN A 273 0.08 -7.03 -21.06
N TYR A 274 0.07 -5.96 -20.27
CA TYR A 274 0.11 -4.59 -20.78
C TYR A 274 1.54 -4.11 -20.99
N THR A 275 1.76 -3.28 -22.01
CA THR A 275 3.11 -2.85 -22.39
C THR A 275 3.68 -1.84 -21.39
N ASN A 276 4.97 -1.93 -21.09
CA ASN A 276 5.68 -0.98 -20.23
C ASN A 276 5.86 0.42 -20.84
N ARG A 277 5.40 0.64 -22.09
CA ARG A 277 5.49 1.94 -22.81
C ARG A 277 4.94 3.09 -21.97
N ASP A 278 3.92 2.80 -21.18
CA ASP A 278 3.26 3.71 -20.25
C ASP A 278 4.11 4.20 -19.07
N SER A 279 5.30 3.63 -18.93
CA SER A 279 6.21 3.87 -17.80
C SER A 279 7.41 4.71 -18.20
N GLU A 280 7.50 5.07 -19.48
CA GLU A 280 8.52 5.96 -20.01
C GLU A 280 8.23 7.42 -19.63
N TYR A 281 9.29 8.15 -19.27
CA TYR A 281 9.24 9.61 -19.06
C TYR A 281 9.46 10.30 -20.40
N SER A 282 8.41 10.34 -21.21
CA SER A 282 8.41 10.92 -22.54
C SER A 282 7.64 12.25 -22.58
N GLU A 283 8.03 13.14 -23.50
CA GLU A 283 7.24 14.32 -23.89
C GLU A 283 5.93 13.94 -24.61
N ASP A 284 5.80 12.69 -25.05
CA ASP A 284 4.55 12.10 -25.54
C ASP A 284 4.00 11.11 -24.48
N PRO A 285 3.34 11.61 -23.42
CA PRO A 285 2.77 10.74 -22.41
C PRO A 285 1.68 9.86 -23.03
N GLY A 286 1.72 8.56 -22.73
CA GLY A 286 0.71 7.63 -23.22
C GLY A 286 -0.69 7.98 -22.73
N TYR A 287 -1.62 8.09 -23.68
CA TYR A 287 -3.06 8.19 -23.42
C TYR A 287 -3.59 6.87 -22.82
N ILE A 288 -4.43 6.95 -21.79
CA ILE A 288 -5.03 5.77 -21.16
C ILE A 288 -6.50 5.65 -21.53
N SER A 289 -7.31 6.64 -21.13
CA SER A 289 -8.76 6.60 -21.29
C SER A 289 -9.36 7.99 -21.11
N HIS A 290 -10.60 8.16 -21.58
CA HIS A 290 -11.42 9.31 -21.24
C HIS A 290 -12.88 8.90 -21.14
N ASN A 291 -13.69 9.76 -20.53
CA ASN A 291 -15.13 9.63 -20.51
C ASN A 291 -15.77 11.01 -20.70
N CYS A 292 -16.78 11.06 -21.57
CA CYS A 292 -17.55 12.26 -21.85
C CYS A 292 -19.00 12.00 -21.42
N SER A 293 -19.60 12.94 -20.70
CA SER A 293 -21.02 12.86 -20.37
C SER A 293 -21.90 13.08 -21.61
N ASN A 294 -23.07 12.44 -21.62
CA ASN A 294 -24.09 12.61 -22.65
C ASN A 294 -24.95 13.87 -22.44
N LYS A 295 -24.69 14.65 -21.38
CA LYS A 295 -25.43 15.87 -21.05
C LYS A 295 -25.00 16.97 -22.01
N LYS A 296 -25.96 17.48 -22.80
CA LYS A 296 -25.74 18.60 -23.71
C LYS A 296 -25.52 19.89 -22.93
N LEU A 297 -24.50 20.63 -23.36
CA LEU A 297 -24.15 21.96 -22.88
C LEU A 297 -25.21 23.04 -23.16
N GLU A 298 -25.27 24.03 -22.27
CA GLU A 298 -25.79 25.37 -22.56
C GLU A 298 -24.70 26.24 -23.23
N ALA A 299 -25.09 27.20 -24.06
CA ALA A 299 -24.16 28.00 -24.87
C ALA A 299 -23.16 28.81 -24.02
N ASP A 300 -23.59 29.32 -22.87
CA ASP A 300 -22.74 30.14 -21.97
C ASP A 300 -21.63 29.31 -21.32
N PHE A 301 -21.91 28.05 -20.97
CA PHE A 301 -20.90 27.13 -20.47
C PHE A 301 -19.83 26.83 -21.53
N GLN A 302 -20.16 26.87 -22.81
CA GLN A 302 -19.23 26.52 -23.89
C GLN A 302 -18.07 27.52 -23.98
N SER A 303 -18.36 28.80 -23.83
CA SER A 303 -17.36 29.86 -23.79
C SER A 303 -16.49 29.74 -22.55
N ASN A 304 -17.12 29.56 -21.38
CA ASN A 304 -16.42 29.43 -20.10
C ASN A 304 -15.53 28.19 -20.05
N LEU A 305 -15.93 27.08 -20.67
CA LEU A 305 -15.15 25.85 -20.76
C LEU A 305 -13.85 26.04 -21.56
N ARG A 306 -13.87 26.80 -22.66
CA ARG A 306 -12.64 27.08 -23.42
C ARG A 306 -11.61 27.83 -22.58
N THR A 307 -12.05 28.88 -21.90
CA THR A 307 -11.19 29.68 -21.03
C THR A 307 -10.67 28.84 -19.86
N LEU A 308 -11.56 28.07 -19.22
CA LEU A 308 -11.20 27.14 -18.14
C LEU A 308 -10.09 26.18 -18.55
N LEU A 309 -10.24 25.51 -19.70
CA LEU A 309 -9.28 24.54 -20.20
C LEU A 309 -7.92 25.17 -20.57
N PHE A 310 -7.94 26.42 -21.07
CA PHE A 310 -6.72 27.18 -21.33
C PHE A 310 -6.00 27.52 -20.02
N ASP A 311 -6.72 28.03 -19.02
CA ASP A 311 -6.17 28.43 -17.72
C ASP A 311 -5.58 27.23 -16.96
N LEU A 312 -6.27 26.08 -16.96
CA LEU A 312 -5.73 24.84 -16.38
C LEU A 312 -4.40 24.42 -17.02
N SER A 313 -4.32 24.50 -18.35
CA SER A 313 -3.08 24.19 -19.08
C SER A 313 -1.98 25.21 -18.83
N SER A 314 -2.32 26.48 -18.62
CA SER A 314 -1.34 27.51 -18.27
C SER A 314 -0.81 27.28 -16.84
N ASN A 315 -1.68 26.97 -15.89
CA ASN A 315 -1.32 26.70 -14.50
C ASN A 315 -0.39 25.49 -14.34
N ALA A 316 -0.43 24.52 -15.27
CA ALA A 316 0.47 23.37 -15.28
C ALA A 316 1.95 23.73 -15.51
N THR A 317 2.26 24.96 -15.97
CA THR A 317 3.63 25.48 -16.11
C THR A 317 4.29 25.74 -14.75
N THR A 318 3.50 26.11 -13.74
CA THR A 318 3.99 26.52 -12.41
C THR A 318 3.58 25.57 -11.29
N SER A 319 2.62 24.68 -11.53
CA SER A 319 2.08 23.78 -10.52
C SER A 319 1.85 22.36 -11.06
N ARG A 320 1.86 21.39 -10.14
CA ARG A 320 1.61 19.96 -10.43
C ARG A 320 0.14 19.56 -10.31
N TYR A 321 -0.68 20.48 -9.84
CA TYR A 321 -2.12 20.36 -9.79
C TYR A 321 -2.72 21.76 -9.85
N GLY A 322 -3.98 21.87 -10.23
CA GLY A 322 -4.66 23.15 -10.26
C GLY A 322 -6.16 22.97 -10.29
N PHE A 323 -6.85 23.99 -9.79
CA PHE A 323 -8.30 24.10 -9.74
C PHE A 323 -8.67 25.45 -10.33
N GLN A 324 -9.71 25.47 -11.16
CA GLN A 324 -10.15 26.71 -11.79
C GLN A 324 -11.67 26.71 -11.88
N THR A 325 -12.26 27.89 -11.72
CA THR A 325 -13.67 28.13 -11.94
C THR A 325 -13.86 29.38 -12.81
N HIS A 326 -14.84 29.35 -13.71
CA HIS A 326 -15.23 30.52 -14.50
C HIS A 326 -16.72 30.78 -14.34
N GLU A 327 -17.04 32.01 -13.95
CA GLU A 327 -18.40 32.55 -13.76
C GLU A 327 -19.30 31.67 -12.86
N GLY A 328 -18.71 30.81 -12.02
CA GLY A 328 -19.45 29.85 -11.20
C GLY A 328 -20.18 28.76 -11.99
N THR A 329 -20.00 28.69 -13.31
CA THR A 329 -20.68 27.73 -14.19
C THR A 329 -19.77 26.59 -14.62
N ALA A 330 -18.46 26.84 -14.75
CA ALA A 330 -17.50 25.84 -15.22
C ALA A 330 -16.44 25.57 -14.17
N TYR A 331 -16.29 24.30 -13.78
CA TYR A 331 -15.35 23.84 -12.77
C TYR A 331 -14.39 22.86 -13.39
N GLY A 332 -13.10 23.02 -13.13
CA GLY A 332 -12.08 22.15 -13.69
C GLY A 332 -10.92 21.94 -12.73
N LEU A 333 -10.31 20.76 -12.82
CA LEU A 333 -9.03 20.50 -12.18
C LEU A 333 -8.12 19.70 -13.07
N PHE A 334 -6.83 19.82 -12.82
CA PHE A 334 -5.84 18.90 -13.33
C PHE A 334 -4.92 18.42 -12.22
N ARG A 335 -4.31 17.27 -12.46
CA ARG A 335 -3.28 16.76 -11.58
C ARG A 335 -2.27 15.92 -12.33
N CYS A 336 -1.00 16.13 -12.01
CA CYS A 336 0.12 15.35 -12.49
C CYS A 336 0.57 14.35 -11.44
N ARG A 337 1.20 13.26 -11.90
CA ARG A 337 1.95 12.36 -11.03
C ARG A 337 3.08 13.14 -10.34
N MET A 338 3.40 12.87 -9.08
CA MET A 338 4.32 13.73 -8.32
C MET A 338 5.80 13.55 -8.67
N ASP A 339 6.15 12.43 -9.30
CA ASP A 339 7.51 12.02 -9.67
C ASP A 339 7.95 12.46 -11.07
N ILE A 340 7.07 13.02 -11.89
CA ILE A 340 7.45 13.50 -13.24
C ILE A 340 8.17 14.86 -13.18
N HIS A 341 8.84 15.26 -14.26
CA HIS A 341 9.44 16.60 -14.35
C HIS A 341 8.36 17.66 -14.67
N PRO A 342 8.46 18.92 -14.18
CA PRO A 342 7.46 19.97 -14.46
C PRO A 342 7.14 20.16 -15.94
N HIS A 343 8.15 20.15 -16.82
CA HIS A 343 7.96 20.22 -18.27
C HIS A 343 7.08 19.08 -18.83
N LEU A 344 7.26 17.85 -18.33
CA LEU A 344 6.43 16.71 -18.76
C LEU A 344 5.00 16.82 -18.24
N CYS A 345 4.82 17.39 -17.04
CA CYS A 345 3.49 17.71 -16.50
C CYS A 345 2.78 18.71 -17.41
N GLU A 346 3.44 19.83 -17.75
CA GLU A 346 2.90 20.84 -18.65
C GLU A 346 2.47 20.23 -20.00
N GLN A 347 3.34 19.44 -20.62
CA GLN A 347 3.03 18.80 -21.90
C GLN A 347 1.87 17.80 -21.79
N CYS A 348 1.80 17.03 -20.69
CA CYS A 348 0.70 16.11 -20.45
C CYS A 348 -0.64 16.84 -20.33
N ILE A 349 -0.69 17.95 -19.60
CA ILE A 349 -1.93 18.73 -19.46
C ILE A 349 -2.34 19.38 -20.78
N LYS A 350 -1.40 19.87 -21.59
CA LYS A 350 -1.67 20.35 -22.95
C LYS A 350 -2.29 19.25 -23.82
N ASN A 351 -1.68 18.07 -23.85
CA ASN A 351 -2.18 16.94 -24.62
C ASN A 351 -3.58 16.50 -24.14
N ALA A 352 -3.79 16.45 -22.82
CA ALA A 352 -5.07 16.12 -22.20
C ALA A 352 -6.16 17.14 -22.58
N ARG A 353 -5.85 18.44 -22.51
CA ARG A 353 -6.73 19.52 -22.94
C ARG A 353 -7.14 19.39 -24.40
N ASP A 354 -6.17 19.19 -25.28
CA ASP A 354 -6.42 19.13 -26.72
C ASP A 354 -7.25 17.88 -27.08
N LYS A 355 -6.91 16.73 -26.50
CA LYS A 355 -7.62 15.48 -26.73
C LYS A 355 -9.03 15.48 -26.14
N ILE A 356 -9.23 15.96 -24.91
CA ILE A 356 -10.58 16.03 -24.33
C ILE A 356 -11.48 17.02 -25.09
N THR A 357 -10.91 18.11 -25.62
CA THR A 357 -11.64 19.07 -26.46
C THR A 357 -12.02 18.47 -27.80
N SER A 358 -11.12 17.69 -28.40
CA SER A 358 -11.36 16.99 -29.68
C SER A 358 -12.40 15.88 -29.53
N ASP A 359 -12.23 15.00 -28.53
CA ASP A 359 -12.97 13.75 -28.45
C ASP A 359 -14.34 13.92 -27.77
N CYS A 360 -14.44 14.73 -26.71
CA CYS A 360 -15.73 15.04 -26.07
C CYS A 360 -16.46 16.22 -26.74
N GLY A 361 -15.74 17.00 -27.55
CA GLY A 361 -16.21 18.31 -27.98
C GLY A 361 -16.38 19.27 -26.80
N LEU A 362 -16.75 20.50 -27.12
CA LEU A 362 -17.27 21.44 -26.11
C LEU A 362 -18.78 21.27 -25.99
N ALA A 363 -19.27 20.02 -26.01
CA ALA A 363 -20.69 19.69 -26.03
C ALA A 363 -21.10 18.82 -24.83
N SER A 364 -20.14 18.18 -24.15
CA SER A 364 -20.32 17.43 -22.91
C SER A 364 -20.20 18.33 -21.69
N ALA A 365 -21.19 18.31 -20.80
CA ALA A 365 -21.19 19.15 -19.59
C ALA A 365 -20.13 18.73 -18.55
N GLU A 366 -19.73 17.46 -18.58
CA GLU A 366 -18.73 16.86 -17.73
C GLU A 366 -17.85 15.89 -18.54
N ALA A 367 -16.55 15.90 -18.28
CA ALA A 367 -15.63 14.93 -18.84
C ALA A 367 -14.38 14.76 -17.97
N VAL A 368 -13.74 13.60 -18.10
CA VAL A 368 -12.45 13.28 -17.48
C VAL A 368 -11.57 12.55 -18.49
N ILE A 369 -10.27 12.85 -18.48
CA ILE A 369 -9.26 12.20 -19.30
C ILE A 369 -8.05 11.82 -18.46
N TRP A 370 -7.52 10.62 -18.67
CA TRP A 370 -6.35 10.09 -17.99
C TRP A 370 -5.23 9.77 -18.98
N TYR A 371 -4.05 10.22 -18.62
CA TYR A 371 -2.77 9.92 -19.23
C TYR A 371 -1.84 9.30 -18.19
N ASN A 372 -0.75 8.69 -18.63
CA ASN A 372 0.22 8.06 -17.72
C ASN A 372 0.89 9.02 -16.74
N HIS A 373 0.97 10.30 -17.09
CA HIS A 373 1.62 11.35 -16.31
C HIS A 373 0.64 12.29 -15.62
N CYS A 374 -0.63 12.34 -16.05
CA CYS A 374 -1.58 13.32 -15.55
C CYS A 374 -3.04 12.90 -15.80
N TRP A 375 -3.97 13.58 -15.14
CA TRP A 375 -5.37 13.58 -15.53
C TRP A 375 -5.96 14.98 -15.44
N LEU A 376 -6.99 15.22 -16.24
CA LEU A 376 -7.73 16.47 -16.29
C LEU A 376 -9.22 16.16 -16.30
N ARG A 377 -10.00 16.93 -15.55
CA ARG A 377 -11.47 16.82 -15.54
C ARG A 377 -12.14 18.18 -15.46
N TYR A 378 -13.34 18.27 -16.02
CA TYR A 378 -14.20 19.44 -15.90
C TYR A 378 -15.67 19.02 -15.74
N SER A 379 -16.49 19.92 -15.22
CA SER A 379 -17.92 19.72 -15.03
C SER A 379 -18.66 21.06 -14.92
N ASP A 380 -19.98 21.02 -15.14
CA ASP A 380 -20.93 22.11 -14.90
C ASP A 380 -21.46 22.18 -13.46
N ARG A 381 -21.02 21.24 -12.62
CA ARG A 381 -21.24 21.24 -11.18
C ARG A 381 -19.91 21.35 -10.44
N ASN A 382 -19.96 21.98 -9.27
CA ASN A 382 -18.82 21.98 -8.37
C ASN A 382 -18.61 20.56 -7.82
N PHE A 383 -17.44 19.98 -8.10
CA PHE A 383 -17.00 18.68 -7.60
C PHE A 383 -15.79 18.77 -6.66
N PHE A 384 -15.35 19.98 -6.30
CA PHE A 384 -14.19 20.16 -5.44
C PHE A 384 -14.44 19.60 -4.04
N SER A 385 -13.41 19.01 -3.46
CA SER A 385 -13.42 18.33 -2.16
C SER A 385 -14.42 17.18 -2.03
N ALA A 386 -15.02 16.74 -3.14
CA ALA A 386 -15.95 15.61 -3.18
C ALA A 386 -15.27 14.37 -3.78
N VAL A 387 -15.50 13.21 -3.14
CA VAL A 387 -15.03 11.92 -3.66
C VAL A 387 -15.97 11.46 -4.76
N GLU A 388 -15.40 11.21 -5.93
CA GLU A 388 -16.08 10.66 -7.10
C GLU A 388 -15.33 9.44 -7.61
N THR A 389 -16.07 8.34 -7.71
CA THR A 389 -15.60 7.02 -8.11
C THR A 389 -16.09 6.59 -9.50
N SER A 390 -16.93 7.41 -10.14
CA SER A 390 -17.50 7.17 -11.46
C SER A 390 -17.26 8.39 -12.36
N PRO A 391 -16.87 8.20 -13.64
CA PRO A 391 -16.68 6.93 -14.32
C PRO A 391 -15.41 6.20 -13.87
N ARG A 392 -15.50 4.86 -13.78
CA ARG A 392 -14.38 3.99 -13.44
C ARG A 392 -13.71 3.47 -14.70
N PHE A 393 -12.38 3.55 -14.74
CA PHE A 393 -11.57 2.81 -15.70
C PHE A 393 -10.71 1.78 -14.97
N GLY A 394 -10.63 0.56 -15.49
CA GLY A 394 -9.82 -0.51 -14.92
C GLY A 394 -9.06 -1.25 -16.01
N ASN A 395 -7.78 -1.47 -15.78
CA ASN A 395 -6.91 -2.23 -16.67
C ASN A 395 -6.27 -3.33 -15.82
N LEU A 396 -7.04 -4.41 -15.65
CA LEU A 396 -6.73 -5.56 -14.81
C LEU A 396 -6.82 -6.82 -15.68
N ASN A 397 -5.91 -7.76 -15.49
CA ASN A 397 -6.00 -9.05 -16.17
C ASN A 397 -7.00 -9.94 -15.42
N ILE A 398 -8.12 -10.26 -16.05
CA ILE A 398 -9.19 -11.10 -15.46
C ILE A 398 -9.11 -12.48 -16.09
N SER A 399 -9.09 -13.53 -15.26
CA SER A 399 -9.00 -14.93 -15.68
C SER A 399 -10.24 -15.72 -15.25
N ASN A 400 -10.66 -16.65 -16.12
CA ASN A 400 -11.74 -17.59 -15.84
C ASN A 400 -11.26 -18.92 -15.22
N THR A 401 -9.95 -19.21 -15.25
CA THR A 401 -9.44 -20.57 -14.98
C THR A 401 -8.75 -20.76 -13.64
N SER A 402 -8.39 -19.69 -12.93
CA SER A 402 -8.18 -19.61 -11.48
C SER A 402 -7.69 -18.19 -11.14
N PRO A 403 -8.13 -17.60 -10.01
CA PRO A 403 -7.54 -16.36 -9.53
C PRO A 403 -6.04 -16.55 -9.29
N ILE A 404 -5.34 -15.43 -9.20
CA ILE A 404 -4.01 -15.39 -8.62
C ILE A 404 -4.04 -16.14 -7.29
N GLN A 405 -2.96 -16.86 -7.02
CA GLN A 405 -2.84 -17.67 -5.81
C GLN A 405 -3.31 -16.87 -4.59
N SER A 406 -4.12 -17.51 -3.75
CA SER A 406 -4.79 -16.86 -2.62
C SER A 406 -3.81 -16.24 -1.63
N SER A 407 -2.63 -16.85 -1.42
CA SER A 407 -1.53 -16.29 -0.64
C SER A 407 -1.04 -14.96 -1.21
N VAL A 408 -0.86 -14.88 -2.53
CA VAL A 408 -0.45 -13.65 -3.21
C VAL A 408 -1.55 -12.60 -3.19
N ALA A 409 -2.81 -13.00 -3.34
CA ALA A 409 -3.95 -12.10 -3.24
C ALA A 409 -4.02 -11.44 -1.84
N TYR A 410 -3.79 -12.22 -0.79
CA TYR A 410 -3.69 -11.73 0.59
C TYR A 410 -2.55 -10.72 0.79
N GLU A 411 -1.33 -11.06 0.39
CA GLU A 411 -0.17 -10.16 0.57
C GLU A 411 -0.35 -8.86 -0.24
N LEU A 412 -0.82 -8.97 -1.49
CA LEU A 412 -1.08 -7.82 -2.35
C LEU A 412 -2.17 -6.92 -1.76
N SER A 413 -3.34 -7.45 -1.43
CA SER A 413 -4.46 -6.67 -0.89
C SER A 413 -4.13 -5.99 0.44
N THR A 414 -3.39 -6.67 1.33
CA THR A 414 -2.91 -6.10 2.59
C THR A 414 -1.97 -4.91 2.34
N GLN A 415 -1.03 -5.06 1.40
CA GLN A 415 -0.12 -3.98 1.05
C GLN A 415 -0.84 -2.81 0.36
N LEU A 416 -1.79 -3.09 -0.55
CA LEU A 416 -2.61 -2.06 -1.20
C LEU A 416 -3.43 -1.28 -0.16
N ALA A 417 -4.04 -1.95 0.83
CA ALA A 417 -4.80 -1.30 1.89
C ALA A 417 -3.91 -0.37 2.75
N LYS A 418 -2.68 -0.80 3.05
CA LYS A 418 -1.67 0.04 3.72
C LYS A 418 -1.33 1.27 2.89
N VAL A 419 -1.06 1.12 1.60
CA VAL A 419 -0.78 2.25 0.69
C VAL A 419 -1.97 3.20 0.62
N ALA A 420 -3.20 2.68 0.52
CA ALA A 420 -4.42 3.49 0.49
C ALA A 420 -4.55 4.37 1.73
N TYR A 421 -4.39 3.80 2.92
CA TYR A 421 -4.43 4.54 4.19
C TYR A 421 -3.34 5.62 4.24
N MET A 422 -2.08 5.22 4.03
CA MET A 422 -0.93 6.11 4.14
C MET A 422 -0.95 7.24 3.09
N THR A 423 -1.45 6.99 1.87
CA THR A 423 -1.60 8.03 0.84
C THR A 423 -2.50 9.16 1.34
N GLY A 424 -3.57 8.82 2.06
CA GLY A 424 -4.46 9.80 2.69
C GLY A 424 -3.74 10.75 3.63
N ASP A 425 -2.77 10.26 4.40
CA ASP A 425 -2.05 11.04 5.40
C ASP A 425 -0.85 11.83 4.84
N THR A 426 -0.46 11.59 3.59
CA THR A 426 0.56 12.42 2.93
C THR A 426 0.04 13.83 2.63
N GLU A 427 0.93 14.82 2.68
CA GLU A 427 0.62 16.22 2.37
C GLU A 427 0.16 16.38 0.91
N ASN A 428 0.88 15.74 -0.01
CA ASN A 428 0.64 15.81 -1.44
C ASN A 428 -0.33 14.74 -1.97
N LYS A 429 -0.94 13.89 -1.12
CA LYS A 429 -1.85 12.80 -1.51
C LYS A 429 -1.26 11.86 -2.57
N PHE A 430 0.01 11.53 -2.42
CA PHE A 430 0.78 10.69 -3.33
C PHE A 430 1.73 9.81 -2.53
N LEU A 431 1.66 8.50 -2.77
CA LEU A 431 2.55 7.53 -2.15
C LEU A 431 2.93 6.44 -3.15
N THR A 432 4.19 6.04 -3.08
CA THR A 432 4.70 4.86 -3.76
C THR A 432 5.24 3.87 -2.74
N ASP A 433 5.08 2.58 -2.99
CA ASP A 433 5.65 1.52 -2.17
C ASP A 433 6.28 0.44 -3.03
N GLU A 434 7.42 -0.06 -2.60
CA GLU A 434 8.13 -1.17 -3.24
C GLU A 434 8.53 -2.23 -2.20
N SER A 435 7.88 -2.24 -1.03
CA SER A 435 8.29 -3.08 0.10
C SER A 435 7.82 -4.53 -0.04
N LEU A 436 6.74 -4.77 -0.79
CA LEU A 436 6.19 -6.11 -0.98
C LEU A 436 7.04 -6.96 -1.94
N ARG A 437 7.61 -8.04 -1.41
CA ARG A 437 8.28 -9.11 -2.18
C ARG A 437 7.41 -10.35 -2.19
N LEU A 438 7.14 -10.89 -3.38
CA LEU A 438 6.32 -12.10 -3.53
C LEU A 438 7.16 -13.36 -3.49
N ASN A 439 8.41 -13.25 -3.95
CA ASN A 439 9.42 -14.29 -3.92
C ASN A 439 10.81 -13.61 -4.04
N ASN A 440 11.86 -14.41 -4.26
CA ASN A 440 13.23 -13.90 -4.37
C ASN A 440 13.49 -13.09 -5.65
N GLU A 441 12.63 -13.20 -6.65
CA GLU A 441 12.81 -12.61 -8.00
C GLU A 441 11.87 -11.44 -8.25
N GLN A 442 10.65 -11.50 -7.71
CA GLN A 442 9.56 -10.58 -8.01
C GLN A 442 9.19 -9.72 -6.80
N ARG A 443 9.09 -8.42 -7.07
CA ARG A 443 8.67 -7.37 -6.16
C ARG A 443 7.52 -6.60 -6.79
N VAL A 444 6.59 -6.14 -5.96
CA VAL A 444 5.48 -5.31 -6.39
C VAL A 444 5.82 -3.84 -6.18
N PHE A 445 5.64 -3.04 -7.23
CA PHE A 445 5.70 -1.59 -7.20
C PHE A 445 4.29 -1.05 -7.17
N ILE A 446 3.93 -0.29 -6.15
CA ILE A 446 2.59 0.24 -5.92
C ILE A 446 2.62 1.76 -5.91
N LEU A 447 1.60 2.39 -6.45
CA LEU A 447 1.37 3.83 -6.43
C LEU A 447 -0.09 4.12 -6.10
N GLY A 448 -0.32 4.90 -5.05
CA GLY A 448 -1.60 5.50 -4.71
C GLY A 448 -1.54 7.01 -4.92
N GLN A 449 -2.54 7.59 -5.58
CA GLN A 449 -2.64 9.04 -5.74
C GLN A 449 -4.10 9.48 -5.70
N CYS A 450 -4.41 10.56 -4.98
CA CYS A 450 -5.75 11.15 -4.95
C CYS A 450 -5.77 12.54 -5.56
N SER A 451 -6.92 13.20 -5.67
CA SER A 451 -6.99 14.63 -5.91
C SER A 451 -6.51 15.42 -4.68
N SER A 452 -5.90 16.60 -4.87
CA SER A 452 -5.21 17.34 -3.79
C SER A 452 -6.16 18.06 -2.84
N ASP A 453 -7.38 18.32 -3.28
CA ASP A 453 -8.47 18.97 -2.55
C ASP A 453 -9.24 18.01 -1.61
N LEU A 454 -8.91 16.71 -1.62
CA LEU A 454 -9.53 15.75 -0.72
C LEU A 454 -8.92 15.79 0.67
N SER A 455 -9.77 15.61 1.68
CA SER A 455 -9.31 15.31 3.05
C SER A 455 -8.52 14.00 3.09
N SER A 456 -7.79 13.77 4.18
CA SER A 456 -7.07 12.50 4.38
C SER A 456 -8.00 11.29 4.31
N THR A 457 -9.19 11.39 4.93
CA THR A 457 -10.24 10.36 4.89
C THR A 457 -10.90 10.23 3.52
N GLY A 458 -11.08 11.33 2.79
CA GLY A 458 -11.61 11.29 1.42
C GLY A 458 -10.66 10.58 0.47
N CYS A 459 -9.36 10.84 0.58
CA CYS A 459 -8.33 10.17 -0.23
C CYS A 459 -8.19 8.69 0.12
N SER A 460 -8.03 8.34 1.40
CA SER A 460 -7.92 6.94 1.80
C SER A 460 -9.20 6.16 1.49
N GLY A 461 -10.37 6.75 1.72
CA GLY A 461 -11.66 6.16 1.36
C GLY A 461 -11.81 5.91 -0.15
N CYS A 462 -11.34 6.82 -1.01
CA CYS A 462 -11.38 6.63 -2.47
C CYS A 462 -10.52 5.41 -2.89
N LEU A 463 -9.28 5.33 -2.40
CA LEU A 463 -8.36 4.23 -2.72
C LEU A 463 -8.83 2.90 -2.10
N SER A 464 -9.31 2.91 -0.85
CA SER A 464 -9.89 1.73 -0.21
C SER A 464 -11.14 1.24 -0.96
N GLY A 465 -11.97 2.15 -1.46
CA GLY A 465 -13.12 1.82 -2.30
C GLY A 465 -12.71 1.07 -3.57
N MET A 466 -11.62 1.49 -4.24
CA MET A 466 -11.07 0.77 -5.39
C MET A 466 -10.64 -0.66 -5.03
N ILE A 467 -9.98 -0.84 -3.89
CA ILE A 467 -9.46 -2.14 -3.48
C ILE A 467 -10.59 -3.13 -3.22
N GLY A 468 -11.67 -2.69 -2.58
CA GLY A 468 -12.82 -3.55 -2.26
C GLY A 468 -13.79 -3.76 -3.43
N THR A 469 -14.03 -2.73 -4.23
CA THR A 469 -15.11 -2.75 -5.24
C THR A 469 -14.62 -2.80 -6.68
N ALA A 470 -13.34 -2.45 -6.91
CA ALA A 470 -12.79 -2.34 -8.26
C ALA A 470 -11.72 -3.35 -8.66
N ILE A 471 -11.20 -4.12 -7.72
CA ILE A 471 -10.33 -5.25 -8.02
C ILE A 471 -11.16 -6.52 -7.84
N PRO A 472 -11.43 -7.30 -8.90
CA PRO A 472 -12.23 -8.52 -8.79
C PRO A 472 -11.35 -9.65 -8.27
N TRP A 473 -11.07 -9.68 -6.96
CA TRP A 473 -10.09 -10.58 -6.32
C TRP A 473 -10.28 -12.06 -6.66
N SER A 474 -11.52 -12.52 -6.80
CA SER A 474 -11.87 -13.90 -7.14
C SER A 474 -11.56 -14.29 -8.60
N SER A 475 -11.26 -13.33 -9.47
CA SER A 475 -10.92 -13.55 -10.88
C SER A 475 -9.69 -12.78 -11.35
N LEU A 476 -8.98 -12.08 -10.46
CA LEU A 476 -7.74 -11.36 -10.79
C LEU A 476 -6.65 -12.36 -11.18
N GLY A 477 -6.24 -12.38 -12.44
CA GLY A 477 -5.35 -13.41 -13.00
C GLY A 477 -3.85 -13.10 -12.94
N SER A 478 -3.44 -11.89 -12.54
CA SER A 478 -2.02 -11.48 -12.50
C SER A 478 -1.72 -10.49 -11.38
N VAL A 479 -0.44 -10.37 -11.01
CA VAL A 479 0.05 -9.25 -10.22
C VAL A 479 0.33 -8.10 -11.17
N GLY A 480 -0.67 -7.24 -11.29
CA GLY A 480 -0.51 -5.94 -11.88
C GLY A 480 -1.81 -5.36 -12.40
N GLY A 481 -1.76 -4.06 -12.63
CA GLY A 481 -2.81 -3.32 -13.29
C GLY A 481 -3.08 -2.01 -12.58
N ARG A 482 -4.10 -1.31 -13.07
CA ARG A 482 -4.50 -0.01 -12.54
C ARG A 482 -6.00 0.17 -12.53
N VAL A 483 -6.45 0.96 -11.56
CA VAL A 483 -7.83 1.43 -11.45
C VAL A 483 -7.78 2.95 -11.35
N LEU A 484 -8.59 3.62 -12.17
CA LEU A 484 -8.69 5.07 -12.23
C LEU A 484 -10.12 5.50 -11.92
N TYR A 485 -10.26 6.35 -10.93
CA TYR A 485 -11.44 7.14 -10.62
C TYR A 485 -11.14 8.61 -10.92
N PRO A 486 -12.17 9.47 -11.03
CA PRO A 486 -11.95 10.91 -11.16
C PRO A 486 -11.19 11.52 -9.97
N SER A 487 -11.33 10.91 -8.78
CA SER A 487 -10.77 11.43 -7.53
C SER A 487 -9.52 10.71 -7.04
N CYS A 488 -9.21 9.52 -7.55
CA CYS A 488 -8.01 8.78 -7.15
C CYS A 488 -7.59 7.74 -8.19
N ILE A 489 -6.35 7.28 -8.08
CA ILE A 489 -5.68 6.34 -8.97
C ILE A 489 -4.90 5.36 -8.10
N LEU A 490 -5.06 4.07 -8.40
CA LEU A 490 -4.25 2.99 -7.84
C LEU A 490 -3.59 2.24 -8.98
N ARG A 491 -2.28 2.04 -8.92
CA ARG A 491 -1.53 1.21 -9.86
C ARG A 491 -0.56 0.32 -9.10
N PHE A 492 -0.46 -0.93 -9.50
CA PHE A 492 0.50 -1.89 -8.98
C PHE A 492 1.06 -2.72 -10.14
N GLU A 493 2.35 -3.03 -10.14
CA GLU A 493 3.02 -3.78 -11.20
C GLU A 493 4.21 -4.56 -10.66
N LEU A 494 4.71 -5.52 -11.43
CA LEU A 494 5.95 -6.26 -11.13
C LEU A 494 7.21 -5.57 -11.67
N PHE A 495 7.05 -4.49 -12.44
CA PHE A 495 8.12 -3.63 -12.92
C PHE A 495 7.97 -2.22 -12.35
N ARG A 496 9.08 -1.50 -12.25
CA ARG A 496 9.09 -0.13 -11.75
C ARG A 496 8.51 0.83 -12.79
N PHE A 497 7.58 1.70 -12.39
CA PHE A 497 6.95 2.70 -13.27
C PHE A 497 6.93 4.13 -12.72
N TYR A 498 7.63 4.37 -11.60
CA TYR A 498 7.82 5.67 -10.98
C TYR A 498 9.30 5.89 -10.61
N ASN A 499 9.72 7.14 -10.44
CA ASN A 499 11.09 7.51 -10.14
C ASN A 499 11.18 8.30 -8.84
N LEU A 500 11.91 7.77 -7.86
CA LEU A 500 12.08 8.41 -6.56
C LEU A 500 13.38 9.20 -6.44
N THR A 501 14.20 9.24 -7.50
CA THR A 501 15.39 10.09 -7.51
C THR A 501 15.00 11.53 -7.81
N PRO A 502 15.42 12.52 -7.01
CA PRO A 502 15.39 13.92 -7.42
C PRO A 502 16.15 14.01 -8.74
N THR A 503 15.50 14.52 -9.77
CA THR A 503 16.16 14.81 -11.05
C THR A 503 17.18 15.91 -10.81
N THR A 504 18.44 15.54 -10.53
CA THR A 504 19.55 16.41 -10.91
C THR A 504 19.51 16.52 -12.43
N PRO A 505 19.44 17.73 -13.01
CA PRO A 505 19.46 17.87 -14.46
C PRO A 505 20.74 17.19 -14.98
N SER A 506 20.58 16.32 -15.98
CA SER A 506 21.70 15.86 -16.79
C SER A 506 22.44 17.10 -17.30
N PRO A 507 23.79 17.15 -17.23
CA PRO A 507 24.54 18.24 -17.83
C PRO A 507 24.13 18.34 -19.31
N PRO A 508 23.95 19.56 -19.85
CA PRO A 508 23.68 19.71 -21.26
C PRO A 508 24.78 18.99 -22.06
N PRO A 509 24.45 18.36 -23.21
CA PRO A 509 25.46 17.79 -24.08
C PRO A 509 26.51 18.87 -24.38
N PRO A 510 27.81 18.52 -24.38
CA PRO A 510 28.87 19.49 -24.61
C PRO A 510 28.58 20.21 -25.93
N SER A 511 28.51 21.55 -25.86
CA SER A 511 28.30 22.38 -27.04
C SER A 511 29.33 22.02 -28.11
N PRO A 512 28.95 22.04 -29.41
CA PRO A 512 29.92 21.81 -30.48
C PRO A 512 31.08 22.80 -30.29
N SER A 513 32.29 22.25 -30.14
CA SER A 513 33.51 23.04 -30.01
C SER A 513 33.61 24.01 -31.18
N ALA A 514 33.79 25.30 -30.87
CA ALA A 514 33.94 26.36 -31.85
C ALA A 514 35.03 26.00 -32.88
N PRO A 515 34.83 26.31 -34.17
CA PRO A 515 35.88 26.11 -35.16
C PRO A 515 37.12 26.96 -34.78
N PRO A 516 38.33 26.45 -35.04
CA PRO A 516 39.55 27.12 -34.64
C PRO A 516 39.66 28.51 -35.31
N PRO A 517 40.23 29.51 -34.62
CA PRO A 517 40.37 30.85 -35.18
C PRO A 517 41.27 30.83 -36.41
N SER A 518 40.83 31.51 -37.46
CA SER A 518 41.59 31.72 -38.69
C SER A 518 42.87 32.50 -38.41
N SER A 519 43.99 31.95 -38.89
CA SER A 519 45.31 32.54 -38.81
C SER A 519 45.34 33.94 -39.46
N PRO A 520 46.03 34.94 -38.87
CA PRO A 520 46.15 36.25 -39.50
C PRO A 520 47.03 36.16 -40.75
N GLY A 521 46.50 36.71 -41.84
CA GLY A 521 47.16 36.74 -43.14
C GLY A 521 48.49 37.49 -43.10
N PHE A 522 49.53 36.85 -43.63
CA PHE A 522 50.75 37.52 -44.03
C PHE A 522 50.60 37.96 -45.49
N SER A 523 50.69 39.27 -45.71
CA SER A 523 50.82 39.88 -47.03
C SER A 523 52.25 40.37 -47.20
N ILE A 524 53.05 39.72 -48.05
CA ILE A 524 54.25 40.33 -48.68
C ILE A 524 54.40 39.83 -50.13
N SER A 525 53.96 40.68 -51.05
CA SER A 525 54.65 41.21 -52.24
C SER A 525 55.81 40.46 -52.94
N ILE A 526 55.48 40.03 -54.18
CA ILE A 526 56.17 40.09 -55.49
C ILE A 526 57.63 39.60 -55.66
N HIS A 527 57.83 38.59 -56.53
CA HIS A 527 58.75 38.71 -57.68
C HIS A 527 58.45 37.72 -58.82
N TYR A 528 58.52 38.25 -60.04
CA TYR A 528 58.44 37.57 -61.34
C TYR A 528 59.63 36.62 -61.52
N ASP A 529 59.45 35.45 -62.13
CA ASP A 529 60.15 35.16 -63.39
C ASP A 529 59.68 33.89 -64.12
N SER A 530 59.79 33.98 -65.44
CA SER A 530 59.39 33.04 -66.47
C SER A 530 60.14 31.71 -66.46
N HIS A 531 59.49 30.61 -66.88
CA HIS A 531 60.07 29.69 -67.88
C HIS A 531 59.05 28.69 -68.47
N ALA A 532 58.80 28.87 -69.77
CA ALA A 532 58.72 27.89 -70.87
C ALA A 532 58.00 26.53 -70.72
N ASN A 533 56.93 26.41 -71.53
CA ASN A 533 56.61 25.31 -72.47
C ASN A 533 56.62 23.83 -72.00
N LYS A 534 55.46 23.17 -72.10
CA LYS A 534 55.23 22.17 -73.17
C LYS A 534 53.76 21.74 -73.29
N ARG A 535 53.29 21.77 -74.54
CA ARG A 535 52.07 21.17 -75.09
C ARG A 535 51.87 19.72 -74.68
N LYS A 536 50.61 19.34 -74.46
CA LYS A 536 49.97 18.21 -75.17
C LYS A 536 48.50 18.52 -75.40
N ASP A 537 48.16 18.68 -76.68
CA ASP A 537 46.82 18.65 -77.24
C ASP A 537 46.20 17.26 -77.07
N ASN A 538 44.90 17.22 -76.80
CA ASN A 538 43.80 16.76 -77.68
C ASN A 538 42.61 16.35 -76.79
N ASP A 539 41.42 16.96 -76.96
CA ASP A 539 40.40 16.60 -77.98
C ASP A 539 39.68 15.28 -77.61
N SER A 540 38.38 15.06 -77.73
CA SER A 540 37.15 15.83 -77.91
C SER A 540 36.00 14.85 -77.66
N ARG A 541 34.88 15.36 -77.15
CA ARG A 541 33.47 15.10 -77.53
C ARG A 541 32.95 13.68 -77.90
N ARG A 542 31.67 13.50 -77.50
CA ARG A 542 30.62 12.55 -77.96
C ARG A 542 30.76 11.15 -77.36
N TYR A 543 29.72 10.55 -76.75
CA TYR A 543 28.27 10.67 -76.94
C TYR A 543 27.52 10.89 -75.63
#